data_AF-A0A9W8JRQ9-F1
#
_entry.id   AF-A0A9W8JRQ9-F1
#
_cell.length_a   1.000
_cell.length_b   1.000
_cell.length_c   1.000
_cell.angle_alpha   90.00
_cell.angle_beta   90.00
_cell.angle_gamma   90.00
#
_symmetry.space_group_name_H-M   'P 1'
#
loop_
_entity.id
_entity.type
_entity.pdbx_description
1 polymer ?
#
loop_
_entity_poly.entity_id
_entity_poly.type
_entity_poly.pdbx_seq_one_letter_code
_entity_poly.pdbx_strand_id
1 'polypeptide(L)'
;MFTLPQASTLDVEGATRENPIKLPDGPDGIRHVDFKNFMKALYPLNVALTLSLSKAEWISVLKLSSFWYFLSFREMAISELERMDELTSVEKITLGRHVKISHWVISGFEELIRRDEPMTKEEALVIDYETTFSLFRIREMRLRGSVQAGAIAKNLERDFEWELENIRAEEEGYEGVVEDIPFEVSQEVPCSPVTEDLSPLNPLPHEEEKRRCEEEARRLKEKQEFEELRRKKEAVRRREEMMLREEAMRREKEVKLREEARLLEEARQQEEARQQEEARQQEEARRREGPGNEFGWGRPVWTDPPTSSSKKPRKGR
;
A
#
# COMPACT_ATOMS: atom_id res chain seq x y z
N MET A 1 -44.77 4.64 -3.11
CA MET A 1 -44.35 5.97 -3.60
C MET A 1 -43.15 6.40 -2.77
N PHE A 2 -42.02 6.70 -3.41
CA PHE A 2 -40.82 7.19 -2.73
C PHE A 2 -41.10 8.56 -2.12
N THR A 3 -41.40 8.61 -0.83
CA THR A 3 -41.48 9.86 -0.07
C THR A 3 -40.06 10.30 0.27
N LEU A 4 -39.52 11.20 -0.55
CA LEU A 4 -38.33 11.98 -0.18
C LEU A 4 -38.60 12.66 1.17
N PRO A 5 -37.61 12.73 2.08
CA PRO A 5 -37.77 13.44 3.34
C PRO A 5 -38.18 14.88 3.05
N GLN A 6 -39.40 15.26 3.49
CA GLN A 6 -39.86 16.63 3.37
C GLN A 6 -39.05 17.47 4.37
N ALA A 7 -38.00 18.10 3.86
CA ALA A 7 -37.21 19.07 4.60
C ALA A 7 -38.11 20.22 5.07
N SER A 8 -38.46 20.22 6.35
CA SER A 8 -39.18 21.31 7.02
C SER A 8 -38.27 22.51 7.34
N THR A 9 -37.13 22.65 6.67
CA THR A 9 -36.20 23.76 6.88
C THR A 9 -35.68 24.28 5.53
N LEU A 10 -35.78 25.59 5.32
CA LEU A 10 -35.38 26.32 4.11
C LEU A 10 -33.85 26.29 3.83
N ASP A 11 -33.07 25.52 4.59
CA ASP A 11 -31.61 25.55 4.62
C ASP A 11 -30.98 24.19 4.26
N VAL A 12 -31.72 23.33 3.55
CA VAL A 12 -31.22 22.04 3.09
C VAL A 12 -30.42 22.20 1.80
N GLU A 13 -29.27 21.54 1.73
CA GLU A 13 -28.40 21.51 0.56
C GLU A 13 -29.15 21.07 -0.69
N GLY A 14 -28.99 21.81 -1.78
CA GLY A 14 -29.68 21.58 -3.04
C GLY A 14 -31.08 22.18 -3.14
N ALA A 15 -31.63 22.79 -2.09
CA ALA A 15 -32.99 23.34 -2.09
C ALA A 15 -33.11 24.72 -2.76
N THR A 16 -32.03 25.49 -2.81
CA THR A 16 -32.02 26.86 -3.37
C THR A 16 -30.83 27.09 -4.29
N ARG A 17 -30.89 28.14 -5.11
CA ARG A 17 -29.77 28.52 -6.00
C ARG A 17 -28.54 28.95 -5.21
N GLU A 18 -28.77 29.54 -4.04
CA GLU A 18 -27.75 30.04 -3.12
C GLU A 18 -27.13 28.91 -2.27
N ASN A 19 -27.80 27.75 -2.17
CA ASN A 19 -27.31 26.56 -1.48
C ASN A 19 -27.37 25.31 -2.39
N PRO A 20 -26.58 25.24 -3.48
CA PRO A 20 -26.61 24.12 -4.40
C PRO A 20 -25.98 22.86 -3.80
N ILE A 21 -26.26 21.69 -4.40
CA ILE A 21 -25.53 20.45 -4.10
C ILE A 21 -24.07 20.64 -4.50
N LYS A 22 -23.17 20.55 -3.54
CA LYS A 22 -21.72 20.65 -3.79
C LYS A 22 -21.18 19.25 -4.02
N LEU A 23 -20.67 19.01 -5.22
CA LEU A 23 -19.98 17.76 -5.52
C LEU A 23 -18.62 17.75 -4.80
N PRO A 24 -18.16 16.60 -4.28
CA PRO A 24 -16.88 16.51 -3.59
C PRO A 24 -15.73 17.05 -4.45
N ASP A 25 -14.96 17.96 -3.89
CA ASP A 25 -13.80 18.62 -4.49
C ASP A 25 -12.50 18.18 -3.79
N GLY A 26 -11.40 18.09 -4.55
CA GLY A 26 -10.10 17.62 -4.05
C GLY A 26 -9.37 16.65 -4.99
N PRO A 27 -8.28 16.01 -4.54
CA PRO A 27 -7.50 15.05 -5.34
C PRO A 27 -8.33 13.85 -5.80
N ASP A 28 -9.22 13.38 -4.94
CA ASP A 28 -10.18 12.28 -5.20
C ASP A 28 -11.60 12.80 -5.49
N GLY A 29 -11.73 14.11 -5.74
CA GLY A 29 -12.99 14.78 -6.00
C GLY A 29 -13.47 14.66 -7.45
N ILE A 30 -14.73 15.01 -7.69
CA ILE A 30 -15.37 14.99 -9.00
C ILE A 30 -14.90 16.21 -9.80
N ARG A 31 -14.08 15.97 -10.82
CA ARG A 31 -13.66 17.04 -11.74
C ARG A 31 -14.83 17.41 -12.66
N HIS A 32 -15.01 18.71 -12.93
CA HIS A 32 -16.05 19.18 -13.85
C HIS A 32 -15.98 18.52 -15.25
N VAL A 33 -14.76 18.23 -15.74
CA VAL A 33 -14.58 17.51 -17.01
C VAL A 33 -15.14 16.10 -16.95
N ASP A 34 -14.91 15.38 -15.84
CA ASP A 34 -15.43 14.03 -15.67
C ASP A 34 -16.96 14.05 -15.60
N PHE A 35 -17.52 14.99 -14.83
CA PHE A 35 -18.96 15.20 -14.74
C PHE A 35 -19.59 15.46 -16.11
N LYS A 36 -19.03 16.40 -16.87
CA LYS A 36 -19.51 16.72 -18.22
C LYS A 36 -19.46 15.50 -19.15
N ASN A 37 -18.39 14.70 -19.07
CA ASN A 37 -18.25 13.50 -19.90
C ASN A 37 -19.25 12.41 -19.51
N PHE A 38 -19.49 12.20 -18.22
CA PHE A 38 -20.52 11.29 -17.75
C PHE A 38 -21.93 11.74 -18.18
N MET A 39 -22.23 13.05 -18.16
CA MET A 39 -23.50 13.58 -18.67
C MET A 39 -23.69 13.32 -20.17
N LYS A 40 -22.62 13.29 -20.98
CA LYS A 40 -22.74 12.91 -22.40
C LYS A 40 -23.22 11.46 -22.57
N ALA A 41 -22.78 10.57 -21.68
CA ALA A 41 -23.22 9.17 -21.68
C ALA A 41 -24.65 9.02 -21.14
N LEU A 42 -25.02 9.80 -20.11
CA LEU A 42 -26.33 9.71 -19.46
C LEU A 42 -27.47 10.33 -20.30
N TYR A 43 -27.17 11.33 -21.13
CA TYR A 43 -28.17 12.11 -21.87
C TYR A 43 -28.12 12.01 -23.41
N PRO A 44 -28.05 10.81 -24.03
CA PRO A 44 -28.50 10.66 -25.41
C PRO A 44 -30.03 10.63 -25.43
N LEU A 45 -30.68 11.79 -25.57
CA LEU A 45 -32.14 11.92 -25.56
C LEU A 45 -32.85 11.23 -26.74
N ASN A 46 -32.12 10.64 -27.71
CA ASN A 46 -32.67 10.17 -28.98
C ASN A 46 -32.12 8.80 -29.37
N VAL A 47 -33.02 7.91 -29.82
CA VAL A 47 -32.85 6.46 -30.06
C VAL A 47 -31.88 6.09 -31.21
N ALA A 48 -31.24 7.06 -31.88
CA ALA A 48 -30.43 6.82 -33.08
C ALA A 48 -28.95 7.27 -32.98
N LEU A 49 -28.48 7.68 -31.81
CA LEU A 49 -27.10 8.14 -31.64
C LEU A 49 -26.20 6.99 -31.17
N THR A 50 -25.22 6.63 -31.99
CA THR A 50 -24.06 5.87 -31.53
C THR A 50 -23.27 6.77 -30.57
N LEU A 51 -23.17 6.37 -29.31
CA LEU A 51 -22.40 7.10 -28.30
C LEU A 51 -20.90 6.97 -28.64
N SER A 52 -20.36 7.96 -29.34
CA SER A 52 -18.94 8.02 -29.69
C SER A 52 -18.18 8.86 -28.68
N LEU A 53 -17.53 8.19 -27.73
CA LEU A 53 -16.67 8.81 -26.73
C LEU A 53 -15.22 8.37 -26.96
N SER A 54 -14.29 9.28 -26.69
CA SER A 54 -12.86 8.98 -26.64
C SER A 54 -12.49 8.16 -25.40
N LYS A 55 -11.30 7.56 -25.40
CA LYS A 55 -10.74 6.84 -24.24
C LYS A 55 -10.83 7.66 -22.96
N ALA A 56 -10.42 8.93 -22.99
CA ALA A 56 -10.44 9.80 -21.82
C ALA A 56 -11.87 10.05 -21.30
N GLU A 57 -12.84 10.17 -22.21
CA GLU A 57 -14.25 10.33 -21.86
C GLU A 57 -14.83 9.05 -21.27
N TRP A 58 -14.52 7.88 -21.84
CA TRP A 58 -14.92 6.60 -21.26
C TRP A 58 -14.32 6.35 -19.88
N ILE A 59 -13.07 6.75 -19.64
CA ILE A 59 -12.46 6.71 -18.30
C ILE A 59 -13.24 7.61 -17.33
N SER A 60 -13.65 8.81 -17.74
CA SER A 60 -14.51 9.68 -16.93
C SER A 60 -15.85 9.03 -16.61
N VAL A 61 -16.49 8.42 -17.62
CA VAL A 61 -17.76 7.70 -17.46
C VAL A 61 -17.60 6.57 -16.45
N LEU A 62 -16.57 5.74 -16.60
CA LEU A 62 -16.28 4.62 -15.70
C LEU A 62 -16.06 5.08 -14.26
N LYS A 63 -15.28 6.15 -14.04
CA LYS A 63 -15.02 6.66 -12.70
C LYS A 63 -16.30 7.09 -11.99
N LEU A 64 -17.14 7.88 -12.65
CA LEU A 64 -18.35 8.42 -12.03
C LEU A 64 -19.48 7.39 -11.94
N SER A 65 -19.61 6.51 -12.93
CA SER A 65 -20.57 5.42 -12.86
C SER A 65 -20.25 4.46 -11.72
N SER A 66 -18.97 4.19 -11.47
CA SER A 66 -18.52 3.41 -10.32
C SER A 66 -18.78 4.15 -9.00
N PHE A 67 -18.40 5.43 -8.93
CA PHE A 67 -18.56 6.22 -7.71
C PHE A 67 -20.03 6.37 -7.26
N TRP A 68 -20.95 6.48 -8.22
CA TRP A 68 -22.38 6.60 -7.94
C TRP A 68 -23.18 5.31 -8.10
N TYR A 69 -22.53 4.17 -8.34
CA TYR A 69 -23.18 2.87 -8.52
C TYR A 69 -24.16 2.78 -9.72
N PHE A 70 -23.89 3.51 -10.81
CA PHE A 70 -24.60 3.35 -12.08
C PHE A 70 -24.04 2.13 -12.83
N LEU A 71 -24.46 0.93 -12.42
CA LEU A 71 -23.82 -0.33 -12.83
C LEU A 71 -23.88 -0.59 -14.34
N SER A 72 -25.01 -0.32 -15.00
CA SER A 72 -25.11 -0.51 -16.46
C SER A 72 -24.14 0.40 -17.23
N PHE A 73 -23.91 1.63 -16.75
CA PHE A 73 -22.93 2.54 -17.36
C PHE A 73 -21.49 2.15 -17.03
N ARG A 74 -21.26 1.57 -15.85
CA ARG A 74 -19.96 0.98 -15.49
C ARG A 74 -19.63 -0.17 -16.45
N GLU A 75 -20.52 -1.14 -16.60
CA GLU A 75 -20.33 -2.28 -17.51
C GLU A 75 -20.12 -1.84 -18.97
N MET A 76 -20.92 -0.87 -19.43
CA MET A 76 -20.76 -0.29 -20.77
C MET A 76 -19.39 0.35 -20.95
N ALA A 77 -18.94 1.15 -19.98
CA ALA A 77 -17.63 1.80 -20.05
C ALA A 77 -16.48 0.79 -19.99
N ILE A 78 -16.58 -0.27 -19.17
CA ILE A 78 -15.61 -1.37 -19.14
C ILE A 78 -15.53 -2.04 -20.51
N SER A 79 -16.67 -2.43 -21.06
CA SER A 79 -16.76 -3.12 -22.36
C SER A 79 -16.16 -2.28 -23.49
N GLU A 80 -16.46 -0.98 -23.52
CA GLU A 80 -15.94 -0.07 -24.55
C GLU A 80 -14.43 0.19 -24.40
N LEU A 81 -13.94 0.36 -23.17
CA LEU A 81 -12.49 0.53 -22.93
C LEU A 81 -11.69 -0.73 -23.28
N GLU A 82 -12.23 -1.91 -23.02
CA GLU A 82 -11.64 -3.19 -23.44
C GLU A 82 -11.69 -3.37 -24.95
N ARG A 83 -12.81 -3.01 -25.59
CA ARG A 83 -12.96 -3.06 -27.05
C ARG A 83 -11.97 -2.14 -27.77
N MET A 84 -11.67 -0.97 -27.19
CA MET A 84 -10.70 -0.04 -27.75
C MET A 84 -9.26 -0.56 -27.60
N ASP A 85 -8.95 -1.29 -26.52
CA ASP A 85 -7.60 -1.81 -26.19
C ASP A 85 -6.50 -0.73 -26.22
N GLU A 86 -6.85 0.51 -25.87
CA GLU A 86 -5.92 1.65 -25.86
C GLU A 86 -5.31 1.91 -24.47
N LEU A 87 -5.71 1.15 -23.45
CA LEU A 87 -5.20 1.29 -22.09
C LEU A 87 -3.78 0.73 -22.00
N THR A 88 -2.84 1.57 -21.57
CA THR A 88 -1.48 1.13 -21.26
C THR A 88 -1.48 0.22 -20.04
N SER A 89 -0.46 -0.62 -19.88
CA SER A 89 -0.35 -1.54 -18.76
C SER A 89 -0.40 -0.83 -17.39
N VAL A 90 0.18 0.38 -17.30
CA VAL A 90 0.14 1.22 -16.09
C VAL A 90 -1.25 1.80 -15.85
N GLU A 91 -1.95 2.23 -16.90
CA GLU A 91 -3.35 2.66 -16.78
C GLU A 91 -4.25 1.51 -16.34
N LYS A 92 -4.08 0.29 -16.87
CA LYS A 92 -4.84 -0.89 -16.44
C LYS A 92 -4.68 -1.14 -14.93
N ILE A 93 -3.46 -1.05 -14.40
CA ILE A 93 -3.18 -1.21 -12.97
C ILE A 93 -3.82 -0.09 -12.15
N THR A 94 -3.52 1.17 -12.48
CA THR A 94 -3.98 2.32 -11.69
C THR A 94 -5.49 2.47 -11.73
N LEU A 95 -6.10 2.33 -12.90
CA LEU A 95 -7.54 2.41 -13.08
C LEU A 95 -8.22 1.19 -12.46
N GLY A 96 -7.71 -0.02 -12.67
CA GLY A 96 -8.24 -1.24 -12.07
C GLY A 96 -8.23 -1.20 -10.54
N ARG A 97 -7.17 -0.67 -9.92
CA ARG A 97 -7.12 -0.41 -8.46
C ARG A 97 -8.16 0.60 -8.02
N HIS A 98 -8.28 1.71 -8.75
CA HIS A 98 -9.17 2.81 -8.40
C HIS A 98 -10.65 2.43 -8.51
N VAL A 99 -11.04 1.78 -9.61
CA VAL A 99 -12.44 1.40 -9.86
C VAL A 99 -12.75 -0.05 -9.49
N LYS A 100 -11.81 -0.76 -8.87
CA LYS A 100 -12.00 -2.15 -8.37
C LYS A 100 -12.36 -3.12 -9.49
N ILE A 101 -11.43 -3.25 -10.45
CA ILE A 101 -11.52 -4.19 -11.56
C ILE A 101 -10.28 -5.08 -11.52
N SER A 102 -10.43 -6.29 -10.99
CA SER A 102 -9.29 -7.15 -10.65
C SER A 102 -8.55 -7.65 -11.89
N HIS A 103 -9.25 -8.02 -12.97
CA HIS A 103 -8.61 -8.57 -14.17
C HIS A 103 -7.78 -7.53 -14.92
N TRP A 104 -8.12 -6.24 -14.85
CA TRP A 104 -7.28 -5.17 -15.41
C TRP A 104 -5.95 -5.04 -14.66
N VAL A 105 -5.98 -5.14 -13.33
CA VAL A 105 -4.75 -5.10 -12.52
C VAL A 105 -3.84 -6.26 -12.88
N ILE A 106 -4.40 -7.49 -12.93
CA ILE A 106 -3.65 -8.69 -13.29
C ILE A 106 -3.09 -8.58 -14.71
N SER A 107 -3.92 -8.18 -15.68
CA SER A 107 -3.50 -8.00 -17.08
C SER A 107 -2.38 -6.97 -17.19
N GLY A 108 -2.47 -5.84 -16.50
CA GLY A 108 -1.41 -4.83 -16.50
C GLY A 108 -0.11 -5.32 -15.86
N PHE A 109 -0.17 -6.08 -14.76
CA PHE A 109 0.99 -6.73 -14.17
C PHE A 109 1.65 -7.72 -15.13
N GLU A 110 0.85 -8.57 -15.77
CA GLU A 110 1.35 -9.54 -16.74
C GLU A 110 2.03 -8.86 -17.93
N GLU A 111 1.44 -7.80 -18.47
CA GLU A 111 2.00 -7.04 -19.59
C GLU A 111 3.34 -6.41 -19.22
N LEU A 112 3.46 -5.77 -18.04
CA LEU A 112 4.73 -5.20 -17.58
C LEU A 112 5.81 -6.26 -17.35
N ILE A 113 5.42 -7.43 -16.86
CA ILE A 113 6.35 -8.55 -16.72
C ILE A 113 6.75 -9.08 -18.09
N ARG A 114 5.81 -9.16 -19.05
CA ARG A 114 6.03 -9.75 -20.38
C ARG A 114 6.78 -8.84 -21.35
N ARG A 115 6.62 -7.52 -21.25
CA ARG A 115 7.27 -6.49 -22.09
C ARG A 115 8.78 -6.74 -22.20
N ASP A 116 9.43 -6.34 -23.27
CA ASP A 116 10.89 -6.48 -23.41
C ASP A 116 11.64 -5.31 -22.77
N GLU A 117 11.06 -4.11 -22.81
CA GLU A 117 11.59 -2.91 -22.18
C GLU A 117 11.39 -2.95 -20.65
N PRO A 118 12.40 -2.52 -19.87
CA PRO A 118 12.28 -2.38 -18.42
C PRO A 118 11.23 -1.33 -18.05
N MET A 119 10.70 -1.40 -16.83
CA MET A 119 9.84 -0.35 -16.30
C MET A 119 10.66 0.93 -16.11
N THR A 120 10.11 2.04 -16.55
CA THR A 120 10.71 3.37 -16.38
C THR A 120 10.54 3.85 -14.95
N LYS A 121 11.32 4.88 -14.57
CA LYS A 121 11.22 5.47 -13.23
C LYS A 121 9.85 6.12 -13.01
N GLU A 122 9.29 6.71 -14.06
CA GLU A 122 8.00 7.39 -14.05
C GLU A 122 6.86 6.39 -13.83
N GLU A 123 6.89 5.25 -14.54
CA GLU A 123 5.94 4.15 -14.33
C GLU A 123 6.03 3.59 -12.90
N ALA A 124 7.25 3.41 -12.39
CA ALA A 124 7.49 2.93 -11.04
C ALA A 124 6.90 3.85 -9.94
N LEU A 125 6.99 5.16 -10.16
CA LEU A 125 6.44 6.17 -9.24
C LEU A 125 4.91 6.17 -9.25
N VAL A 126 4.29 5.92 -10.42
CA VAL A 126 2.83 5.91 -10.58
C VAL A 126 2.20 4.66 -9.96
N ILE A 127 2.82 3.49 -10.15
CA ILE A 127 2.29 2.24 -9.61
C ILE A 127 2.47 2.21 -8.09
N ASP A 128 3.73 2.31 -7.66
CA ASP A 128 4.28 2.31 -6.29
C ASP A 128 5.57 1.45 -6.28
N TYR A 129 6.45 1.71 -5.33
CA TYR A 129 7.77 1.06 -5.30
C TYR A 129 7.70 -0.43 -4.92
N GLU A 130 6.75 -0.84 -4.08
CA GLU A 130 6.64 -2.22 -3.57
C GLU A 130 6.17 -3.15 -4.68
N THR A 131 5.09 -2.77 -5.35
CA THR A 131 4.55 -3.47 -6.52
C THR A 131 5.59 -3.51 -7.62
N THR A 132 6.23 -2.39 -7.93
CA THR A 132 7.27 -2.33 -8.97
C THR A 132 8.42 -3.29 -8.67
N PHE A 133 8.90 -3.33 -7.43
CA PHE A 133 9.96 -4.26 -7.03
C PHE A 133 9.55 -5.73 -7.20
N SER A 134 8.34 -6.08 -6.77
CA SER A 134 7.79 -7.43 -6.94
C SER A 134 7.66 -7.81 -8.42
N LEU A 135 7.17 -6.91 -9.27
CA LEU A 135 7.09 -7.13 -10.72
C LEU A 135 8.48 -7.33 -11.34
N PHE A 136 9.47 -6.51 -10.96
CA PHE A 136 10.86 -6.68 -11.42
C PHE A 136 11.44 -8.03 -11.00
N ARG A 137 11.16 -8.49 -9.78
CA ARG A 137 11.59 -9.81 -9.31
C ARG A 137 11.02 -10.93 -10.16
N ILE A 138 9.72 -10.91 -10.44
CA ILE A 138 9.06 -11.93 -11.28
C ILE A 138 9.59 -11.87 -12.71
N ARG A 139 9.76 -10.66 -13.26
CA ARG A 139 10.35 -10.43 -14.59
C ARG A 139 11.76 -10.99 -14.70
N GLU A 140 12.62 -10.75 -13.72
CA GLU A 140 14.00 -11.26 -13.70
C GLU A 140 14.02 -12.79 -13.65
N MET A 141 13.17 -13.42 -12.84
CA MET A 141 13.04 -14.88 -12.80
C MET A 141 12.59 -15.46 -14.14
N ARG A 142 11.69 -14.78 -14.85
CA ARG A 142 11.28 -15.13 -16.21
C ARG A 142 12.45 -15.02 -17.20
N LEU A 143 13.16 -13.89 -17.21
CA LEU A 143 14.28 -13.64 -18.13
C LEU A 143 15.44 -14.62 -17.93
N ARG A 144 15.67 -15.09 -16.70
CA ARG A 144 16.64 -16.15 -16.38
C ARG A 144 16.17 -17.56 -16.73
N GLY A 145 14.94 -17.73 -17.21
CA GLY A 145 14.34 -19.03 -17.51
C GLY A 145 13.98 -19.84 -16.26
N SER A 146 13.98 -19.24 -15.07
CA SER A 146 13.61 -19.90 -13.81
C SER A 146 12.09 -20.08 -13.67
N VAL A 147 11.31 -19.25 -14.38
CA VAL A 147 9.84 -19.28 -14.38
C VAL A 147 9.34 -19.32 -15.82
N GLN A 148 8.47 -20.30 -16.12
CA GLN A 148 7.80 -20.40 -17.41
C GLN A 148 6.67 -19.37 -17.53
N ALA A 149 6.32 -18.98 -18.77
CA ALA A 149 5.29 -17.96 -19.02
C ALA A 149 3.93 -18.27 -18.35
N GLY A 150 3.51 -19.55 -18.33
CA GLY A 150 2.27 -19.99 -17.67
C GLY A 150 2.32 -20.00 -16.13
N ALA A 151 3.50 -19.83 -15.53
CA ALA A 151 3.67 -19.71 -14.08
C ALA A 151 3.68 -18.25 -13.60
N ILE A 152 3.64 -17.27 -14.50
CA ILE A 152 3.59 -15.84 -14.15
C ILE A 152 2.33 -15.53 -13.34
N ALA A 153 1.16 -15.93 -13.84
CA ALA A 153 -0.13 -15.72 -13.16
C ALA A 153 -0.11 -16.28 -11.73
N LYS A 154 0.42 -17.49 -11.52
CA LYS A 154 0.53 -18.09 -10.17
C LYS A 154 1.44 -17.30 -9.23
N ASN A 155 2.54 -16.75 -9.75
CA ASN A 155 3.42 -15.90 -8.94
C ASN A 155 2.75 -14.58 -8.61
N LEU A 156 1.97 -14.00 -9.55
CA LEU A 156 1.20 -12.79 -9.30
C LEU A 156 0.12 -13.01 -8.23
N GLU A 157 -0.69 -14.06 -8.36
CA GLU A 157 -1.70 -14.40 -7.36
C GLU A 157 -1.10 -14.62 -5.98
N ARG A 158 0.09 -15.23 -5.89
CA ARG A 158 0.77 -15.42 -4.60
C ARG A 158 1.36 -14.12 -4.05
N ASP A 159 2.07 -13.36 -4.89
CA ASP A 159 2.81 -12.18 -4.46
C ASP A 159 1.88 -10.98 -4.17
N PHE A 160 0.69 -10.97 -4.78
CA PHE A 160 -0.34 -9.93 -4.63
C PHE A 160 -1.67 -10.47 -4.07
N GLU A 161 -1.65 -11.62 -3.40
CA GLU A 161 -2.84 -12.33 -2.91
C GLU A 161 -3.82 -11.41 -2.17
N TRP A 162 -3.32 -10.71 -1.16
CA TRP A 162 -4.12 -9.81 -0.34
C TRP A 162 -4.73 -8.66 -1.15
N GLU A 163 -3.95 -8.06 -2.05
CA GLU A 163 -4.41 -6.94 -2.87
C GLU A 163 -5.52 -7.39 -3.82
N LEU A 164 -5.29 -8.49 -4.55
CA LEU A 164 -6.24 -9.00 -5.53
C LEU A 164 -7.51 -9.50 -4.85
N GLU A 165 -7.41 -10.16 -3.69
CA GLU A 165 -8.57 -10.59 -2.91
C GLU A 165 -9.40 -9.40 -2.43
N ASN A 166 -8.76 -8.34 -1.95
CA ASN A 166 -9.47 -7.13 -1.54
C ASN A 166 -10.16 -6.45 -2.72
N ILE A 167 -9.51 -6.38 -3.88
CA ILE A 167 -10.10 -5.79 -5.08
C ILE A 167 -11.30 -6.63 -5.54
N ARG A 168 -11.18 -7.96 -5.59
CA ARG A 168 -12.28 -8.88 -5.97
C ARG A 168 -13.48 -8.77 -5.03
N ALA A 169 -13.23 -8.71 -3.73
CA ALA A 169 -14.30 -8.56 -2.74
C ALA A 169 -15.06 -7.23 -2.90
N GLU A 170 -14.35 -6.14 -3.25
CA GLU A 170 -14.99 -4.86 -3.54
C GLU A 170 -15.67 -4.85 -4.92
N GLU A 171 -15.12 -5.58 -5.90
CA GLU A 171 -15.68 -5.78 -7.24
C GLU A 171 -17.03 -6.50 -7.20
N GLU A 172 -17.17 -7.55 -6.39
CA GLU A 172 -18.44 -8.28 -6.16
C GLU A 172 -19.56 -7.34 -5.66
N GLY A 173 -19.19 -6.29 -4.93
CA GLY A 173 -20.12 -5.24 -4.51
C GLY A 173 -20.79 -4.47 -5.66
N TYR A 174 -20.22 -4.53 -6.87
CA TYR A 174 -20.79 -3.96 -8.09
C TYR A 174 -21.60 -4.97 -8.91
N GLU A 175 -21.54 -6.27 -8.60
CA GLU A 175 -22.32 -7.31 -9.29
C GLU A 175 -23.67 -7.57 -8.61
N GLY A 176 -23.80 -7.22 -7.32
CA GLY A 176 -24.93 -7.60 -6.47
C GLY A 176 -26.21 -6.77 -6.56
N VAL A 177 -26.25 -5.72 -7.38
CA VAL A 177 -27.46 -4.88 -7.53
C VAL A 177 -27.95 -5.01 -8.96
N VAL A 178 -28.83 -6.00 -9.21
CA VAL A 178 -29.72 -5.91 -10.36
C VAL A 178 -30.66 -4.74 -10.05
N GLU A 179 -30.29 -3.55 -10.50
CA GLU A 179 -31.22 -2.44 -10.55
C GLU A 179 -32.28 -2.82 -11.59
N ASP A 180 -33.38 -3.43 -11.13
CA ASP A 180 -34.67 -3.34 -11.80
C ASP A 180 -35.16 -1.89 -11.71
N ILE A 181 -34.40 -0.95 -12.27
CA ILE A 181 -34.95 0.32 -12.70
C ILE A 181 -35.37 0.04 -14.14
N PRO A 182 -36.67 -0.12 -14.43
CA PRO A 182 -37.11 -0.18 -15.80
C PRO A 182 -36.82 1.19 -16.40
N PHE A 183 -35.68 1.33 -17.06
CA PHE A 183 -35.55 2.33 -18.11
C PHE A 183 -36.35 1.79 -19.29
N GLU A 184 -37.68 1.87 -19.18
CA GLU A 184 -38.55 1.79 -20.34
C GLU A 184 -38.16 2.96 -21.25
N VAL A 185 -37.25 2.67 -22.18
CA VAL A 185 -37.26 3.34 -23.47
C VAL A 185 -38.70 3.22 -23.94
N SER A 186 -39.43 4.34 -23.96
CA SER A 186 -40.80 4.40 -24.48
C SER A 186 -40.76 3.97 -25.94
N GLN A 187 -40.79 2.66 -26.16
CA GLN A 187 -41.15 2.07 -27.42
C GLN A 187 -42.64 2.29 -27.58
N GLU A 188 -42.95 2.86 -28.74
CA GLU A 188 -44.24 3.11 -29.33
C GLU A 188 -45.34 2.22 -28.78
N VAL A 189 -46.48 2.85 -28.48
CA VAL A 189 -47.75 2.15 -28.26
C VAL A 189 -48.27 1.72 -29.64
N PRO A 190 -48.52 0.42 -29.90
CA PRO A 190 -49.56 0.03 -30.83
C PRO A 190 -50.72 -0.57 -30.03
N CYS A 191 -51.90 -0.04 -30.27
CA CYS A 191 -53.13 -0.53 -29.68
C CYS A 191 -53.50 -1.92 -30.24
N SER A 192 -53.81 -2.86 -29.33
CA SER A 192 -54.74 -4.00 -29.45
C SER A 192 -54.23 -5.31 -30.11
N PRO A 193 -54.89 -6.48 -29.89
CA PRO A 193 -55.93 -6.84 -28.92
C PRO A 193 -55.59 -8.08 -28.04
N VAL A 194 -56.47 -8.32 -27.07
CA VAL A 194 -56.54 -9.44 -26.11
C VAL A 194 -56.53 -10.82 -26.80
N THR A 195 -55.74 -11.74 -26.25
CA THR A 195 -56.08 -13.17 -26.19
C THR A 195 -55.64 -13.74 -24.84
N GLU A 196 -56.59 -14.33 -24.12
CA GLU A 196 -56.38 -15.22 -22.99
C GLU A 196 -55.56 -16.44 -23.43
N ASP A 197 -54.54 -16.82 -22.67
CA ASP A 197 -54.25 -18.24 -22.47
C ASP A 197 -53.55 -18.48 -21.13
N LEU A 198 -53.90 -19.62 -20.55
CA LEU A 198 -53.74 -20.06 -19.17
C LEU A 198 -52.33 -20.58 -18.90
N SER A 199 -51.77 -20.24 -17.73
CA SER A 199 -50.55 -20.84 -17.20
C SER A 199 -50.50 -20.71 -15.67
N PRO A 200 -49.75 -21.59 -14.98
CA PRO A 200 -50.33 -22.39 -13.91
C PRO A 200 -50.24 -21.76 -12.53
N LEU A 201 -51.24 -22.10 -11.70
CA LEU A 201 -51.38 -21.84 -10.26
C LEU A 201 -50.10 -21.38 -9.52
N ASN A 202 -50.16 -20.12 -9.04
CA ASN A 202 -49.23 -19.57 -8.06
C ASN A 202 -49.19 -20.42 -6.77
N PRO A 203 -48.02 -20.61 -6.12
CA PRO A 203 -47.91 -21.29 -4.83
C PRO A 203 -48.66 -20.53 -3.72
N LEU A 204 -49.13 -21.26 -2.71
CA LEU A 204 -49.96 -20.71 -1.63
C LEU A 204 -49.17 -19.72 -0.74
N PRO A 205 -49.81 -18.67 -0.18
CA PRO A 205 -49.16 -17.55 0.54
C PRO A 205 -48.22 -17.96 1.70
N HIS A 206 -48.48 -19.10 2.34
CA HIS A 206 -47.73 -19.59 3.49
C HIS A 206 -46.32 -20.13 3.13
N GLU A 207 -46.08 -20.53 1.87
CA GLU A 207 -44.75 -21.00 1.44
C GLU A 207 -43.81 -19.82 1.12
N GLU A 208 -44.34 -18.71 0.60
CA GLU A 208 -43.55 -17.50 0.36
C GLU A 208 -43.12 -16.82 1.66
N GLU A 209 -44.01 -16.77 2.66
CA GLU A 209 -43.67 -16.25 3.99
C GLU A 209 -42.59 -17.09 4.66
N LYS A 210 -42.64 -18.42 4.52
CA LYS A 210 -41.60 -19.32 5.05
C LYS A 210 -40.24 -19.06 4.38
N ARG A 211 -40.22 -18.87 3.05
CA ARG A 211 -39.00 -18.54 2.30
C ARG A 211 -38.42 -17.18 2.71
N ARG A 212 -39.26 -16.16 2.91
CA ARG A 212 -38.82 -14.84 3.41
C ARG A 212 -38.21 -14.94 4.82
N CYS A 213 -38.86 -15.67 5.72
CA CYS A 213 -38.34 -15.91 7.08
C CYS A 213 -37.00 -16.67 7.06
N GLU A 214 -36.84 -17.66 6.18
CA GLU A 214 -35.58 -18.40 6.04
C GLU A 214 -34.45 -17.52 5.47
N GLU A 215 -34.76 -16.64 4.53
CA GLU A 215 -33.79 -15.70 3.94
C GLU A 215 -33.35 -14.62 4.95
N GLU A 216 -34.30 -14.05 5.71
CA GLU A 216 -33.98 -13.10 6.79
C GLU A 216 -33.13 -13.74 7.89
N ALA A 217 -33.43 -15.00 8.26
CA ALA A 217 -32.63 -15.75 9.21
C ALA A 217 -31.20 -16.00 8.68
N ARG A 218 -31.02 -16.22 7.37
CA ARG A 218 -29.70 -16.36 6.75
C ARG A 218 -28.92 -15.05 6.79
N ARG A 219 -29.54 -13.93 6.40
CA ARG A 219 -28.93 -12.60 6.44
C ARG A 219 -28.50 -12.19 7.85
N LEU A 220 -29.29 -12.55 8.87
CA LEU A 220 -28.96 -12.24 10.26
C LEU A 220 -27.75 -13.06 10.75
N LYS A 221 -27.63 -14.33 10.33
CA LYS A 221 -26.45 -15.16 10.64
C LYS A 221 -25.19 -14.62 9.96
N GLU A 222 -25.26 -14.28 8.68
CA GLU A 222 -24.15 -13.68 7.93
C GLU A 222 -23.68 -12.38 8.59
N LYS A 223 -24.63 -11.53 9.03
CA LYS A 223 -24.31 -10.30 9.77
C LYS A 223 -23.63 -10.58 11.11
N GLN A 224 -24.06 -11.59 11.85
CA GLN A 224 -23.44 -11.99 13.11
C GLN A 224 -22.02 -12.54 12.89
N GLU A 225 -21.81 -13.36 11.88
CA GLU A 225 -20.51 -13.91 11.52
C GLU A 225 -19.54 -12.81 11.08
N PHE A 226 -20.02 -11.83 10.29
CA PHE A 226 -19.22 -10.67 9.89
C PHE A 226 -18.81 -9.81 11.09
N GLU A 227 -19.74 -9.54 12.02
CA GLU A 227 -19.43 -8.82 13.26
C GLU A 227 -18.42 -9.58 14.14
N GLU A 228 -18.54 -10.91 14.23
CA GLU A 228 -17.58 -11.75 14.95
C GLU A 228 -16.19 -11.72 14.30
N LEU A 229 -16.12 -11.80 12.97
CA LEU A 229 -14.87 -11.71 12.22
C LEU A 229 -14.20 -10.35 12.42
N ARG A 230 -14.98 -9.26 12.40
CA ARG A 230 -14.49 -7.91 12.70
C ARG A 230 -13.92 -7.83 14.11
N ARG A 231 -14.62 -8.39 15.10
CA ARG A 231 -14.12 -8.47 16.50
C ARG A 231 -12.83 -9.27 16.60
N LYS A 232 -12.72 -10.41 15.91
CA LYS A 232 -11.50 -11.22 15.87
C LYS A 232 -10.33 -10.46 15.24
N LYS A 233 -10.53 -9.80 14.09
CA LYS A 233 -9.52 -8.96 13.45
C LYS A 233 -9.06 -7.82 14.37
N GLU A 234 -9.98 -7.15 15.04
CA GLU A 234 -9.63 -6.08 15.98
C GLU A 234 -8.88 -6.61 17.22
N ALA A 235 -9.23 -7.80 17.71
CA ALA A 235 -8.51 -8.44 18.80
C ALA A 235 -7.08 -8.84 18.41
N VAL A 236 -6.85 -9.31 17.19
CA VAL A 236 -5.51 -9.58 16.66
C VAL A 236 -4.72 -8.28 16.56
N ARG A 237 -5.28 -7.22 15.96
CA ARG A 237 -4.63 -5.90 15.89
C ARG A 237 -4.22 -5.38 17.27
N ARG A 238 -5.10 -5.48 18.27
CA ARG A 238 -4.79 -5.08 19.65
C ARG A 238 -3.68 -5.91 20.28
N ARG A 239 -3.60 -7.21 19.98
CA ARG A 239 -2.50 -8.08 20.45
C ARG A 239 -1.17 -7.70 19.80
N GLU A 240 -1.17 -7.43 18.49
CA GLU A 240 0.03 -6.98 17.76
C GLU A 240 0.52 -5.62 18.26
N GLU A 241 -0.39 -4.66 18.49
CA GLU A 241 -0.04 -3.37 19.11
C GLU A 241 0.55 -3.53 20.51
N MET A 242 0.05 -4.48 21.31
CA MET A 242 0.60 -4.78 22.62
C MET A 242 2.02 -5.36 22.53
N MET A 243 2.24 -6.32 21.62
CA MET A 243 3.57 -6.90 21.36
C MET A 243 4.58 -5.84 20.92
N LEU A 244 4.18 -4.96 19.99
CA LEU A 244 5.03 -3.85 19.53
C LEU A 244 5.39 -2.89 20.67
N ARG A 245 4.45 -2.58 21.56
CA ARG A 245 4.71 -1.76 22.76
C ARG A 245 5.68 -2.43 23.72
N GLU A 246 5.52 -3.74 23.97
CA GLU A 246 6.47 -4.49 24.80
C GLU A 246 7.87 -4.53 24.19
N GLU A 247 7.98 -4.76 22.89
CA GLU A 247 9.26 -4.73 22.17
C GLU A 247 9.90 -3.34 22.21
N ALA A 248 9.12 -2.27 22.03
CA ALA A 248 9.61 -0.90 22.15
C ALA A 248 10.17 -0.62 23.56
N MET A 249 9.45 -1.05 24.61
CA MET A 249 9.91 -0.93 26.00
C MET A 249 11.19 -1.71 26.25
N ARG A 250 11.36 -2.91 25.64
CA ARG A 250 12.59 -3.69 25.74
C ARG A 250 13.76 -2.98 25.07
N ARG A 251 13.57 -2.44 23.86
CA ARG A 251 14.58 -1.67 23.14
C ARG A 251 14.99 -0.42 23.91
N GLU A 252 14.04 0.30 24.50
CA GLU A 252 14.34 1.48 25.30
C GLU A 252 15.17 1.13 26.54
N LYS A 253 14.84 0.05 27.24
CA LYS A 253 15.63 -0.44 28.37
C LYS A 253 17.05 -0.84 27.95
N GLU A 254 17.20 -1.49 26.79
CA GLU A 254 18.50 -1.85 26.26
C GLU A 254 19.35 -0.61 25.91
N VAL A 255 18.74 0.41 25.31
CA VAL A 255 19.41 1.69 25.02
C VAL A 255 19.86 2.36 26.32
N LYS A 256 19.00 2.43 27.34
CA LYS A 256 19.36 2.99 28.66
C LYS A 256 20.51 2.23 29.31
N LEU A 257 20.48 0.90 29.26
CA LEU A 257 21.55 0.06 29.79
C LEU A 257 22.88 0.29 29.05
N ARG A 258 22.84 0.44 27.72
CA ARG A 258 24.04 0.75 26.92
C ARG A 258 24.61 2.13 27.25
N GLU A 259 23.74 3.13 27.44
CA GLU A 259 24.17 4.47 27.81
C GLU A 259 24.79 4.50 29.22
N GLU A 260 24.19 3.81 30.18
CA GLU A 260 24.74 3.66 31.53
C GLU A 260 26.11 2.96 31.49
N ALA A 261 26.26 1.90 30.68
CA ALA A 261 27.54 1.21 30.50
C ALA A 261 28.63 2.13 29.91
N ARG A 262 28.27 2.97 28.92
CA ARG A 262 29.19 3.96 28.34
C ARG A 262 29.66 4.97 29.38
N LEU A 263 28.73 5.51 30.19
CA LEU A 263 29.06 6.46 31.25
C LEU A 263 29.97 5.83 32.32
N LEU A 264 29.75 4.56 32.67
CA LEU A 264 30.61 3.82 33.60
C LEU A 264 32.02 3.65 33.04
N GLU A 265 32.14 3.34 31.75
CA GLU A 265 33.42 3.18 31.07
C GLU A 265 34.19 4.50 30.97
N GLU A 266 33.50 5.59 30.61
CA GLU A 266 34.07 6.94 30.62
C GLU A 266 34.56 7.34 32.02
N ALA A 267 33.80 7.01 33.08
CA ALA A 267 34.21 7.27 34.46
C ALA A 267 35.48 6.47 34.85
N ARG A 268 35.57 5.20 34.45
CA ARG A 268 36.78 4.38 34.67
C ARG A 268 37.99 4.97 33.96
N GLN A 269 37.84 5.38 32.70
CA GLN A 269 38.92 6.01 31.94
C GLN A 269 39.38 7.33 32.59
N GLN A 270 38.45 8.13 33.12
CA GLN A 270 38.79 9.35 33.86
C GLN A 270 39.57 9.04 35.14
N GLU A 271 39.20 8.00 35.88
CA GLU A 271 39.89 7.60 37.10
C GLU A 271 41.30 7.07 36.79
N GLU A 272 41.45 6.21 35.78
CA GLU A 272 42.77 5.75 35.31
C GLU A 272 43.65 6.91 34.85
N ALA A 273 43.09 7.89 34.13
CA ALA A 273 43.82 9.08 33.71
C ALA A 273 44.30 9.91 34.93
N ARG A 274 43.46 10.09 35.95
CA ARG A 274 43.86 10.76 37.20
C ARG A 274 44.97 10.01 37.92
N GLN A 275 44.86 8.69 38.05
CA GLN A 275 45.90 7.87 38.67
C GLN A 275 47.22 7.93 37.90
N GLN A 276 47.17 7.94 36.57
CA GLN A 276 48.36 8.11 35.73
C GLN A 276 49.00 9.49 35.90
N GLU A 277 48.19 10.54 36.00
CA GLU A 277 48.69 11.90 36.24
C GLU A 277 49.34 12.02 37.61
N GLU A 278 48.70 11.51 38.67
CA GLU A 278 49.28 11.45 40.01
C GLU A 278 50.60 10.66 40.03
N ALA A 279 50.66 9.51 39.35
CA ALA A 279 51.89 8.73 39.23
C ALA A 279 53.01 9.50 38.51
N ARG A 280 52.68 10.24 37.43
CA ARG A 280 53.64 11.12 36.74
C ARG A 280 54.14 12.23 37.66
N GLN A 281 53.25 12.86 38.42
CA GLN A 281 53.63 13.90 39.38
C GLN A 281 54.52 13.34 40.49
N GLN A 282 54.24 12.14 41.01
CA GLN A 282 55.09 11.47 41.99
C GLN A 282 56.46 11.10 41.42
N GLU A 283 56.53 10.61 40.18
CA GLU A 283 57.80 10.33 39.52
C GLU A 283 58.61 11.61 39.31
N GLU A 284 57.96 12.69 38.89
CA GLU A 284 58.61 13.99 38.73
C GLU A 284 59.11 14.54 40.07
N ALA A 285 58.33 14.41 41.14
CA ALA A 285 58.74 14.76 42.50
C ALA A 285 59.97 13.93 42.95
N ARG A 286 59.98 12.60 42.72
CA ARG A 286 61.15 11.75 42.98
C ARG A 286 62.38 12.15 42.17
N ARG A 287 62.21 12.60 40.92
CA ARG A 287 63.32 13.11 40.10
C ARG A 287 63.85 14.44 40.64
N ARG A 288 62.99 15.30 41.20
CA ARG A 288 63.38 16.56 41.85
C ARG A 288 64.08 16.32 43.20
N GLU A 289 63.67 15.31 43.95
CA GLU A 289 64.34 14.84 45.19
C GLU A 289 65.54 13.90 44.93
N GLY A 290 66.28 14.11 43.81
CA GLY A 290 67.38 13.26 43.35
C GLY A 290 68.33 12.78 44.47
N PRO A 291 68.98 11.61 44.30
CA PRO A 291 69.56 10.83 45.38
C PRO A 291 70.34 11.70 46.35
N GLY A 292 69.86 11.76 47.59
CA GLY A 292 70.57 12.37 48.70
C GLY A 292 72.04 11.94 48.64
N ASN A 293 72.88 12.96 48.58
CA ASN A 293 74.32 12.88 48.47
C ASN A 293 74.93 12.04 49.61
N GLU A 294 75.03 10.72 49.43
CA GLU A 294 75.86 9.82 50.21
C GLU A 294 76.74 8.97 49.29
N PHE A 295 77.57 9.63 48.46
CA PHE A 295 78.76 8.96 47.91
C PHE A 295 79.96 9.87 48.04
N GLY A 296 80.76 9.60 49.09
CA GLY A 296 82.06 10.20 49.31
C GLY A 296 83.00 9.93 48.13
N TRP A 297 83.53 11.01 47.57
CA TRP A 297 84.52 10.98 46.50
C TRP A 297 85.86 10.41 47.01
N GLY A 298 86.15 9.16 46.67
CA GLY A 298 87.53 8.66 46.54
C GLY A 298 88.02 8.89 45.11
N ARG A 299 88.98 9.80 44.92
CA ARG A 299 89.62 10.09 43.62
C ARG A 299 90.26 8.85 42.99
N PRO A 300 90.09 8.60 41.68
CA PRO A 300 91.04 7.81 40.91
C PRO A 300 92.11 8.72 40.29
N VAL A 301 93.36 8.31 40.48
CA VAL A 301 94.57 8.93 39.92
C VAL A 301 94.66 8.59 38.42
N TRP A 302 95.00 9.59 37.61
CA TRP A 302 95.31 9.45 36.19
C TRP A 302 96.69 8.85 35.98
N THR A 303 96.82 7.85 35.10
CA THR A 303 98.06 7.53 34.38
C THR A 303 97.76 7.17 32.92
N ASP A 304 98.62 7.68 32.04
CA ASP A 304 98.48 7.82 30.58
C ASP A 304 98.60 6.50 29.75
N PRO A 305 98.10 6.49 28.49
CA PRO A 305 98.30 5.41 27.50
C PRO A 305 99.61 5.63 26.69
N PRO A 306 100.22 4.65 25.96
CA PRO A 306 99.68 4.26 24.64
C PRO A 306 100.08 2.87 24.02
N THR A 307 99.33 2.52 22.98
CA THR A 307 99.70 1.79 21.72
C THR A 307 100.29 0.36 21.76
N SER A 308 99.59 -0.62 21.17
CA SER A 308 99.66 -0.96 19.73
C SER A 308 99.15 -2.38 19.41
N SER A 309 98.60 -2.51 18.19
CA SER A 309 98.60 -3.70 17.34
C SER A 309 97.73 -4.91 17.70
N SER A 310 96.65 -5.15 16.92
CA SER A 310 96.70 -6.12 15.81
C SER A 310 95.29 -6.55 15.35
N LYS A 311 94.99 -6.18 14.10
CA LYS A 311 94.29 -6.95 13.05
C LYS A 311 92.90 -7.57 13.32
N LYS A 312 91.90 -7.00 12.62
CA LYS A 312 90.76 -7.72 12.02
C LYS A 312 91.26 -8.77 11.00
N PRO A 313 90.44 -9.79 10.65
CA PRO A 313 89.58 -9.65 9.45
C PRO A 313 88.19 -10.33 9.59
N ARG A 314 87.12 -9.68 9.12
CA ARG A 314 86.30 -9.96 7.91
C ARG A 314 85.27 -11.10 7.97
N LYS A 315 84.01 -10.66 7.81
CA LYS A 315 82.95 -11.09 6.87
C LYS A 315 82.46 -12.55 6.84
N GLY A 316 81.13 -12.65 6.82
CA GLY A 316 80.30 -13.73 6.26
C GLY A 316 79.33 -14.26 7.31
N ARG A 317 78.03 -14.36 7.10
CA ARG A 317 77.16 -14.11 5.96
C ARG A 317 75.76 -13.86 6.51
#